data_AF-A0A924TY40-F1
#
_entry.id   AF-A0A924TY40-F1
#
_cell.length_a   1.000
_cell.length_b   1.000
_cell.length_c   1.000
_cell.angle_alpha   90.00
_cell.angle_beta   90.00
_cell.angle_gamma   90.00
#
_symmetry.space_group_name_H-M   'P 1'
#
loop_
_entity.id
_entity.type
_entity.pdbx_description
1 polymer ?
#
loop_
_entity_poly.entity_id
_entity_poly.type
_entity_poly.pdbx_seq_one_letter_code
_entity_poly.pdbx_strand_id
1 'polypeptide(L)'
;MNGALALRASNACNTDISTAVVGPNSAARIASIGAGAGLHADFGAGQCNGARIGIPHVVVSASPARVAWAGPTAPTSAIPAHAPCQRPRRSRARLTRIATAPCS
;
A
#
# COMPACT_ATOMS: atom_id res chain seq x y z
N MET A 1 -5.78 -1.61 23.16
CA MET A 1 -5.78 -0.16 22.84
C MET A 1 -6.90 0.09 21.85
N ASN A 2 -7.93 0.84 22.26
CA ASN A 2 -9.10 1.20 21.45
C ASN A 2 -8.77 2.43 20.57
N GLY A 3 -7.81 2.30 19.64
CA GLY A 3 -7.37 3.42 18.80
C GLY A 3 -6.34 4.37 19.44
N ALA A 4 -5.61 3.94 20.47
CA ALA A 4 -4.49 4.70 21.01
C ALA A 4 -3.25 4.58 20.11
N LEU A 5 -2.43 5.64 20.04
CA LEU A 5 -1.20 5.70 19.24
C LEU A 5 -0.28 4.52 19.57
N ALA A 6 0.01 3.69 18.55
CA ALA A 6 0.84 2.49 18.69
C ALA A 6 2.31 2.81 19.03
N LEU A 7 2.74 4.04 18.79
CA LEU A 7 4.09 4.53 19.04
C LEU A 7 4.10 5.49 20.23
N ARG A 8 5.26 5.61 20.90
CA ARG A 8 5.49 6.62 21.95
C ARG A 8 5.06 8.00 21.46
N ALA A 9 4.45 8.80 22.34
CA ALA A 9 3.87 10.09 21.96
C ALA A 9 4.85 11.03 21.23
N SER A 10 6.14 11.02 21.61
CA SER A 10 7.19 11.84 20.99
C SER A 10 7.76 11.30 19.67
N ASN A 11 7.25 10.17 19.16
CA ASN A 11 7.72 9.63 17.89
C ASN A 11 7.30 10.55 16.73
N ALA A 12 8.23 10.84 15.82
CA ALA A 12 7.98 11.71 14.67
C ALA A 12 6.82 11.24 13.77
N CYS A 13 6.52 9.93 13.74
CA CYS A 13 5.38 9.39 13.00
C CYS A 13 4.00 9.77 13.59
N ASN A 14 3.96 10.28 14.83
CA ASN A 14 2.75 10.79 15.46
C ASN A 14 2.58 12.32 15.29
N THR A 15 3.52 13.00 14.62
CA THR A 15 3.43 14.45 14.38
C THR A 15 2.23 14.75 13.48
N ASP A 16 1.30 15.57 13.96
CA ASP A 16 0.23 16.10 13.12
C ASP A 16 0.83 17.07 12.09
N ILE A 17 0.59 16.76 10.81
CA ILE A 17 1.06 17.53 9.66
C ILE A 17 -0.10 18.09 8.82
N SER A 18 -1.34 18.03 9.33
CA SER A 18 -2.54 18.45 8.60
C SER A 18 -2.51 19.93 8.19
N THR A 19 -1.77 20.76 8.92
CA THR A 19 -1.58 22.20 8.66
C THR A 19 -0.14 22.56 8.30
N ALA A 20 0.73 21.57 8.11
CA ALA A 20 2.15 21.82 7.81
C ALA A 20 2.34 22.43 6.42
N VAL A 21 3.33 23.32 6.30
CA VAL A 21 3.71 23.92 5.01
C VAL A 21 4.30 22.83 4.11
N VAL A 22 3.91 22.84 2.83
CA VAL A 22 4.49 21.93 1.82
C VAL A 22 5.99 22.17 1.71
N GLY A 23 6.78 21.10 1.84
CA GLY A 23 8.24 21.21 1.77
C GLY A 23 8.72 21.72 0.40
N PRO A 24 9.72 22.62 0.33
CA PRO A 24 10.12 23.31 -0.90
C PRO A 24 10.59 22.39 -2.03
N ASN A 25 11.14 21.22 -1.68
CA ASN A 25 11.63 20.23 -2.65
C ASN A 25 10.58 19.17 -3.04
N SER A 26 9.32 19.30 -2.61
CA SER A 26 8.29 18.28 -2.87
C SER A 26 8.03 18.09 -4.37
N ALA A 27 8.01 19.19 -5.14
CA ALA A 27 7.81 19.14 -6.59
C ALA A 27 8.93 18.35 -7.31
N ALA A 28 10.19 18.56 -6.93
CA ALA A 28 11.32 17.83 -7.50
C ALA A 28 11.26 16.33 -7.19
N ARG A 29 10.84 15.96 -5.97
CA ARG A 29 10.67 14.56 -5.56
C ARG A 29 9.52 13.87 -6.31
N ILE A 30 8.41 14.56 -6.51
CA ILE A 30 7.29 14.05 -7.31
C ILE A 30 7.72 13.87 -8.77
N ALA A 31 8.44 14.84 -9.32
CA ALA A 31 8.97 14.77 -10.68
C ALA A 31 9.93 13.58 -10.86
N SER A 32 10.79 13.27 -9.89
CA SER A 32 11.71 12.12 -9.97
C SER A 32 11.02 10.76 -9.90
N ILE A 33 9.86 10.66 -9.25
CA ILE A 33 9.01 9.46 -9.24
C ILE A 33 8.27 9.32 -10.59
N GLY A 34 7.93 10.46 -11.19
CA GLY A 34 7.12 10.56 -12.41
C GLY A 34 5.72 11.03 -12.06
N ALA A 35 5.44 12.32 -12.28
CA ALA A 35 4.16 12.95 -11.91
C ALA A 35 2.92 12.32 -12.59
N GLY A 36 3.11 11.60 -13.70
CA GLY A 36 2.08 10.83 -14.40
C GLY A 36 2.23 9.32 -14.31
N ALA A 37 3.16 8.81 -13.48
CA ALA A 37 3.33 7.38 -13.28
C ALA A 37 2.08 6.79 -12.61
N GLY A 38 1.55 5.70 -13.18
CA GLY A 38 0.47 4.97 -12.54
C GLY A 38 0.97 4.28 -11.28
N LEU A 39 0.29 4.49 -10.16
CA LEU A 39 0.55 3.78 -8.91
C LEU A 39 -0.39 2.57 -8.82
N HIS A 40 0.16 1.44 -8.39
CA HIS A 40 -0.65 0.30 -7.97
C HIS A 40 -1.10 0.56 -6.53
N ALA A 41 -2.40 0.64 -6.30
CA ALA A 41 -2.93 0.78 -4.94
C ALA A 41 -3.00 -0.60 -4.29
N ASP A 42 -1.96 -0.99 -3.56
CA ASP A 42 -1.95 -2.24 -2.79
C ASP A 42 -2.97 -2.20 -1.63
N PHE A 43 -3.32 -0.99 -1.16
CA PHE A 43 -4.28 -0.75 -0.08
C PHE A 43 -5.22 0.41 -0.42
N GLY A 44 -6.44 0.35 0.14
CA GLY A 44 -7.43 1.43 0.04
C GLY A 44 -7.41 2.38 1.24
N ALA A 45 -7.90 3.59 1.02
CA ALA A 45 -8.16 4.60 2.05
C ALA A 45 -9.52 5.26 1.80
N GLY A 46 -10.11 5.89 2.83
CA GLY A 46 -11.39 6.60 2.71
C GLY A 46 -12.57 5.79 3.28
N GLN A 47 -13.79 6.06 2.80
CA GLN A 47 -14.98 5.32 3.19
C GLN A 47 -15.29 4.21 2.17
N CYS A 48 -15.72 3.06 2.66
CA CYS A 48 -16.27 1.96 1.88
C CYS A 48 -17.53 1.49 2.60
N ASN A 49 -18.70 1.57 1.96
CA ASN A 49 -19.99 1.25 2.56
C ASN A 49 -20.24 2.00 3.88
N GLY A 50 -19.89 3.29 3.92
CA GLY A 50 -20.03 4.15 5.12
C GLY A 50 -19.01 3.88 6.24
N ALA A 51 -18.09 2.92 6.08
CA ALA A 51 -17.05 2.64 7.07
C ALA A 51 -15.67 3.10 6.57
N ARG A 52 -14.85 3.70 7.45
CA ARG A 52 -13.47 4.06 7.12
C ARG A 52 -12.62 2.80 6.94
N ILE A 53 -11.96 2.66 5.80
CA ILE A 53 -11.01 1.57 5.52
C ILE A 53 -9.56 2.00 5.77
N GLY A 54 -8.71 1.05 6.15
CA GLY A 54 -7.28 1.25 6.38
C GLY A 54 -6.53 -0.05 6.62
N ILE A 55 -5.21 0.03 6.79
CA ILE A 55 -4.35 -1.13 7.05
C ILE A 55 -4.54 -1.57 8.52
N PRO A 56 -4.96 -2.82 8.78
CA PRO A 56 -5.07 -3.32 10.14
C PRO A 56 -3.69 -3.39 10.81
N HIS A 57 -3.61 -3.05 12.08
CA HIS A 57 -2.39 -3.17 12.88
C HIS A 57 -2.70 -3.84 14.22
N VAL A 58 -1.70 -4.53 14.76
CA VAL A 58 -1.73 -5.07 16.12
C VAL A 58 -0.55 -4.49 16.90
N VAL A 59 -0.80 -4.07 18.13
CA VAL A 59 0.26 -3.57 19.02
C VAL A 59 0.78 -4.74 19.84
N VAL A 60 2.07 -5.02 19.70
CA VAL A 60 2.77 -6.05 20.49
C VAL A 60 3.73 -5.38 21.47
N SER A 61 4.13 -6.10 22.52
CA SER A 61 5.15 -5.61 23.46
C SER A 61 6.50 -5.43 22.74
N ALA A 62 7.37 -4.59 23.30
CA ALA A 62 8.72 -4.37 22.76
C ALA A 62 9.62 -5.63 22.76
N SER A 63 9.23 -6.64 23.55
CA SER A 63 9.92 -7.93 23.65
C SER A 63 8.94 -9.06 23.30
N PRO A 64 8.55 -9.21 22.02
CA PRO A 64 7.70 -10.30 21.61
C PRO A 64 8.47 -11.63 21.74
N ALA A 65 7.76 -12.69 22.11
CA ALA A 65 8.34 -14.03 22.07
C ALA A 65 8.77 -14.34 20.62
N ARG A 66 10.02 -14.79 20.45
CA ARG A 66 10.51 -15.19 19.13
C ARG A 66 9.90 -16.54 18.77
N VAL A 67 9.39 -16.65 17.55
CA VAL A 67 8.95 -17.93 16.98
C VAL A 67 10.09 -18.48 16.14
N ALA A 68 10.42 -19.75 16.34
CA ALA A 68 11.39 -20.43 15.49
C ALA A 68 10.83 -20.56 14.07
N TRP A 69 11.53 -20.00 13.09
CA TRP A 69 11.20 -20.19 11.69
C TRP A 69 11.70 -21.56 11.24
N ALA A 70 10.80 -22.48 10.92
CA ALA A 70 11.14 -23.82 10.48
C ALA A 70 11.63 -23.89 9.02
N GLY A 71 11.49 -22.81 8.25
CA GLY A 71 11.70 -22.83 6.81
C GLY A 71 10.70 -23.73 6.07
N PRO A 72 10.45 -23.49 4.78
CA PRO A 72 9.81 -24.52 3.97
C PRO A 72 10.84 -25.62 3.73
N THR A 73 10.62 -26.82 4.27
CA THR A 73 10.97 -28.01 3.48
C THR A 73 9.98 -28.05 2.34
N ALA A 74 10.29 -27.33 1.26
CA ALA A 74 9.41 -27.29 0.11
C ALA A 74 9.30 -28.72 -0.44
N PRO A 75 8.10 -29.33 -0.57
CA PRO A 75 7.94 -30.23 -1.71
C PRO A 75 8.25 -29.38 -2.93
N THR A 76 9.11 -29.87 -3.81
CA THR A 76 9.48 -29.23 -5.07
C THR A 76 8.28 -29.20 -6.02
N SER A 77 7.20 -28.51 -5.66
CA SER A 77 6.24 -28.03 -6.64
C SER A 77 6.94 -26.89 -7.35
N ALA A 78 7.59 -27.25 -8.45
CA ALA A 78 8.27 -26.33 -9.34
C ALA A 78 7.44 -25.05 -9.51
N ILE A 79 8.05 -23.90 -9.23
CA ILE A 79 7.56 -22.64 -9.77
C ILE A 79 7.62 -22.83 -11.29
N PRO A 80 6.50 -22.86 -12.03
CA PRO A 80 6.58 -22.96 -13.48
C PRO A 80 7.37 -21.77 -13.97
N ALA A 81 8.50 -22.04 -14.64
CA ALA A 81 9.30 -21.03 -15.30
C ALA A 81 8.37 -20.23 -16.21
N HIS A 82 8.24 -18.93 -15.91
CA HIS A 82 7.58 -17.95 -16.78
C HIS A 82 6.29 -18.44 -17.46
N ALA A 83 5.16 -18.32 -16.76
CA ALA A 83 3.96 -17.98 -17.52
C ALA A 83 4.21 -16.57 -18.10
N PRO A 84 4.27 -16.37 -19.43
CA PRO A 84 4.29 -15.02 -19.96
C PRO A 84 3.00 -14.37 -19.49
N CYS A 85 3.12 -13.35 -18.64
CA CYS A 85 2.01 -12.45 -18.40
C CYS A 85 1.78 -11.76 -19.74
N GLN A 86 0.91 -12.34 -20.58
CA GLN A 86 0.58 -11.82 -21.89
C GLN A 86 -0.10 -10.47 -21.65
N ARG A 87 0.70 -9.40 -21.72
CA ARG A 87 0.15 -8.08 -21.97
C ARG A 87 -0.45 -8.14 -23.37
N PRO A 88 -1.78 -8.06 -23.55
CA PRO A 88 -2.31 -7.98 -24.90
C PRO A 88 -1.64 -6.80 -25.59
N ARG A 89 -1.04 -7.04 -26.75
CA ARG A 89 -0.57 -5.98 -27.64
C ARG A 89 -1.75 -5.04 -27.82
N ARG A 90 -1.64 -3.79 -27.35
CA ARG A 90 -2.64 -2.76 -27.59
C ARG A 90 -2.79 -2.61 -29.11
N SER A 91 -3.78 -3.26 -29.69
CA SER A 91 -4.34 -2.80 -30.95
C SER A 91 -4.92 -1.42 -30.68
N ARG A 92 -4.67 -0.47 -31.60
CA ARG A 92 -5.31 0.85 -31.59
C ARG A 92 -6.82 0.63 -31.76
N ALA A 93 -7.53 0.42 -30.67
CA ALA A 93 -8.98 0.37 -30.64
C ALA A 93 -9.48 1.23 -29.47
N ARG A 94 -10.11 2.32 -29.88
CA ARG A 94 -11.00 3.25 -29.19
C ARG A 94 -11.25 2.96 -27.69
N LEU A 95 -10.79 3.90 -26.88
CA LEU A 95 -10.99 4.01 -25.44
C LEU A 95 -12.48 3.88 -25.09
N THR A 96 -12.89 2.74 -24.54
CA THR A 96 -14.19 2.60 -23.87
C THR A 96 -13.89 2.47 -22.38
N ARG A 97 -14.40 3.40 -21.58
CA ARG A 97 -14.21 3.51 -20.13
C ARG A 97 -14.42 2.14 -19.47
N ILE A 98 -13.41 1.66 -18.74
CA ILE A 98 -13.63 0.70 -17.66
C ILE A 98 -14.34 1.49 -16.57
N ALA A 99 -15.61 1.18 -16.36
CA ALA A 99 -16.38 1.73 -15.25
C ALA A 99 -15.83 1.13 -13.95
N THR A 100 -15.06 1.92 -13.21
CA THR A 100 -14.81 1.68 -11.79
C THR A 100 -16.15 1.85 -11.08
N ALA A 101 -16.67 0.79 -10.47
CA ALA A 101 -17.80 0.91 -9.57
C ALA A 101 -17.39 1.82 -8.39
N PRO A 102 -18.18 2.86 -8.05
CA PRO A 102 -17.87 3.69 -6.91
C PRO A 102 -18.23 2.92 -5.63
N CYS A 103 -17.25 2.69 -4.76
CA CYS A 103 -17.57 2.65 -3.34
C CYS A 103 -18.06 4.06 -2.99
N SER A 104 -19.36 4.16 -2.64
CA SER A 104 -19.96 5.38 -2.08
C SER A 104 -19.67 5.49 -0.59
#